data_AF-A0A9P1BU95-F1
#
_entry.id   AF-A0A9P1BU95-F1
#
_cell.length_a   1.000
_cell.length_b   1.000
_cell.length_c   1.000
_cell.angle_alpha   90.00
_cell.angle_beta   90.00
_cell.angle_gamma   90.00
#
_symmetry.space_group_name_H-M   'P 1'
#
loop_
_entity.id
_entity.type
_entity.pdbx_description
1 polymer ?
#
loop_
_entity_poly.entity_id
_entity_poly.type
_entity_poly.pdbx_seq_one_letter_code
_entity_poly.pdbx_strand_id
1 'polypeptide(L)'
;MHQEAPIAMVERTANCPFAIEFARYRPFVRKSWKRVVTCKQELPVFTRLPATSKQSPDPVEQLEAIDELFIQFEKTSLDTVPATQRWPRWLTGGREMAPPEAVGLVDPDLDDLDEDSQSSAKPLALVLFSVLSVLLLFITVGTIDLNKWTEAEHRKLNEDDFFTPFDYEAALNPTTTSNPEEGSMIPYMEKGMEFAGATRLVWRNVLIPSECCARCQNDARCRVWVLDSETHECSLKWVEPNATLEKVPKKNYISGLPFKWSKKSVLCFAVMRPDTYEQGLIAWQYRNKVNIFACDEWAVYSSRKVDVVPGFLQSAVVDSDLKCDVGGEFGAALNTEIFFKVWDRVFQDKRYLFHEYVVKVDPDTVFLVDRLRVALAFHHDEEGGVYFNNCKFGLHGPIEVFSQKAVDVWQGGRQRCVHHFEKLCSGPCLWGEDMFIDQCLQKVLKVKRVNDWNLISEAHCDSPDWPECRNGHVTFHPFKDLVSYQQCLENAAAKSWTAGGQLVV
;
A
#
# COMPACT_ATOMS: atom_id res chain seq x y z
N MET A 1 -62.12 37.81 2.88
CA MET A 1 -62.14 37.71 4.36
C MET A 1 -61.21 36.55 4.70
N HIS A 2 -60.04 36.76 5.29
CA HIS A 2 -59.80 37.24 6.68
C HIS A 2 -60.48 36.27 7.68
N GLN A 3 -59.82 35.71 8.70
CA GLN A 3 -58.61 36.16 9.42
C GLN A 3 -57.93 34.96 10.15
N GLU A 4 -56.59 34.86 10.12
CA GLU A 4 -55.63 35.15 11.23
C GLU A 4 -55.46 34.05 12.31
N ALA A 5 -54.21 33.91 12.77
CA ALA A 5 -53.81 33.13 13.94
C ALA A 5 -53.90 33.97 15.23
N PRO A 6 -53.66 33.37 16.40
CA PRO A 6 -52.64 33.99 17.26
C PRO A 6 -51.59 33.01 17.81
N ILE A 7 -50.47 33.61 18.21
CA ILE A 7 -49.25 32.99 18.75
C ILE A 7 -49.36 32.84 20.28
N ALA A 8 -48.78 31.77 20.84
CA ALA A 8 -48.31 31.77 22.22
C ALA A 8 -46.98 30.99 22.36
N MET A 9 -45.91 31.73 22.67
CA MET A 9 -44.68 31.23 23.31
C MET A 9 -45.01 30.82 24.78
N VAL A 10 -44.21 30.09 25.57
CA VAL A 10 -42.87 29.46 25.51
C VAL A 10 -42.95 28.28 26.52
N GLU A 11 -42.15 27.21 26.50
CA GLU A 11 -40.89 27.11 27.26
C GLU A 11 -40.25 25.72 27.04
N ARG A 12 -38.94 25.65 26.78
CA ARG A 12 -38.21 24.37 26.68
C ARG A 12 -37.60 24.04 28.04
N THR A 13 -37.94 22.89 28.62
CA THR A 13 -37.14 22.26 29.68
C THR A 13 -36.63 20.91 29.20
N ALA A 14 -35.31 20.77 29.12
CA ALA A 14 -34.66 19.48 28.91
C ALA A 14 -34.54 18.76 30.25
N ASN A 15 -34.89 17.48 30.30
CA ASN A 15 -34.63 16.61 31.45
C ASN A 15 -34.06 15.26 30.96
N CYS A 16 -32.78 15.03 31.28
CA CYS A 16 -32.22 13.68 31.31
C CYS A 16 -32.80 12.90 32.49
N PRO A 17 -32.98 11.57 32.36
CA PRO A 17 -33.04 10.73 33.55
C PRO A 17 -32.14 9.47 33.48
N PHE A 18 -31.42 9.28 34.60
CA PHE A 18 -30.81 8.05 35.13
C PHE A 18 -29.58 7.38 34.47
N ALA A 19 -28.49 7.42 35.24
CA ALA A 19 -27.46 6.40 35.28
C ALA A 19 -27.78 5.35 36.36
N ILE A 20 -27.32 4.10 36.18
CA ILE A 20 -27.30 3.05 37.22
C ILE A 20 -25.90 2.40 37.26
N GLU A 21 -25.38 2.34 38.49
CA GLU A 21 -24.31 1.51 39.08
C GLU A 21 -23.16 0.92 38.24
N PHE A 22 -21.93 1.14 38.74
CA PHE A 22 -21.01 0.04 39.03
C PHE A 22 -20.45 0.17 40.45
N ALA A 23 -20.47 -0.93 41.21
CA ALA A 23 -20.06 -0.96 42.61
C ALA A 23 -18.62 -1.46 42.81
N ARG A 24 -17.90 -0.88 43.77
CA ARG A 24 -16.85 -1.57 44.57
C ARG A 24 -16.62 -0.86 45.93
N TYR A 25 -16.44 -1.69 46.96
CA TYR A 25 -16.17 -1.40 48.39
C TYR A 25 -15.00 -0.41 48.64
N ARG A 26 -14.76 0.27 49.78
CA ARG A 26 -15.39 0.60 51.12
C ARG A 26 -14.34 1.54 51.84
N PRO A 27 -14.53 2.12 53.05
CA PRO A 27 -15.61 2.96 53.57
C PRO A 27 -15.11 4.26 54.32
N PHE A 28 -16.06 5.06 54.85
CA PHE A 28 -15.96 5.98 56.02
C PHE A 28 -15.63 7.51 55.89
N VAL A 29 -16.45 8.28 56.64
CA VAL A 29 -16.38 9.70 57.12
C VAL A 29 -16.69 10.89 56.17
N ARG A 30 -17.95 11.34 56.28
CA ARG A 30 -18.51 12.71 56.19
C ARG A 30 -17.55 13.92 56.22
N LYS A 31 -17.74 14.89 55.30
CA LYS A 31 -18.53 16.13 55.55
C LYS A 31 -18.68 17.01 54.29
N SER A 32 -19.78 17.75 54.25
CA SER A 32 -20.26 18.63 53.17
C SER A 32 -19.54 19.98 53.08
N TRP A 33 -19.42 20.54 51.86
CA TRP A 33 -19.51 21.98 51.59
C TRP A 33 -20.06 22.24 50.18
N LYS A 34 -20.93 23.25 50.04
CA LYS A 34 -21.43 23.75 48.75
C LYS A 34 -20.45 24.76 48.15
N ARG A 35 -20.28 24.77 46.82
CA ARG A 35 -20.01 26.00 46.06
C ARG A 35 -20.70 25.96 44.69
N VAL A 36 -21.47 27.00 44.42
CA VAL A 36 -22.08 27.29 43.11
C VAL A 36 -21.08 28.15 42.34
N VAL A 37 -20.87 27.83 41.06
CA VAL A 37 -20.15 28.70 40.12
C VAL A 37 -21.04 28.92 38.91
N THR A 38 -21.54 30.16 38.77
CA THR A 38 -22.27 30.62 37.58
C THR A 38 -21.29 31.18 36.56
N CYS A 39 -21.39 30.76 35.30
CA CYS A 39 -20.63 31.36 34.20
C CYS A 39 -21.57 32.22 33.33
N LYS A 40 -21.23 33.49 33.13
CA LYS A 40 -21.92 34.41 32.20
C LYS A 40 -21.31 34.29 30.80
N GLN A 41 -22.14 34.47 29.78
CA GLN A 41 -21.71 34.78 28.40
C GLN A 41 -21.53 36.29 28.23
N GLU A 42 -20.61 36.69 27.35
CA GLU A 42 -20.76 37.88 26.50
C GLU A 42 -20.29 37.55 25.07
N LEU A 43 -21.00 38.09 24.06
CA LEU A 43 -20.69 37.99 22.63
C LEU A 43 -20.73 39.42 22.04
N PRO A 44 -19.78 39.83 21.20
CA PRO A 44 -19.89 41.08 20.46
C PRO A 44 -20.68 40.91 19.14
N VAL A 45 -21.58 41.86 18.89
CA VAL A 45 -22.28 42.04 17.61
C VAL A 45 -21.44 42.90 16.67
N PHE A 46 -21.42 42.59 15.37
CA PHE A 46 -21.05 43.57 14.34
C PHE A 46 -21.99 43.57 13.13
N THR A 47 -22.11 44.75 12.51
CA THR A 47 -23.16 45.18 11.59
C THR A 47 -22.78 45.05 10.10
N ARG A 48 -23.77 45.15 9.20
CA ARG A 48 -23.64 44.97 7.74
C ARG A 48 -23.31 46.26 6.97
N LEU A 49 -22.39 46.12 6.01
CA LEU A 49 -22.38 46.67 4.62
C LEU A 49 -22.30 48.21 4.43
N PRO A 50 -21.65 48.72 3.35
CA PRO A 50 -22.19 48.65 1.98
C PRO A 50 -21.20 48.19 0.89
N ALA A 51 -21.72 47.89 -0.30
CA ALA A 51 -20.96 47.51 -1.48
C ALA A 51 -20.56 48.72 -2.35
N THR A 52 -19.43 48.63 -3.06
CA THR A 52 -19.06 49.52 -4.16
C THR A 52 -18.50 48.73 -5.34
N SER A 53 -18.86 49.16 -6.55
CA SER A 53 -18.39 48.60 -7.82
C SER A 53 -17.20 49.39 -8.37
N LYS A 54 -16.20 48.71 -8.96
CA LYS A 54 -15.63 49.05 -10.30
C LYS A 54 -14.49 48.10 -10.72
N GLN A 55 -14.56 47.69 -11.99
CA GLN A 55 -13.50 47.36 -12.95
C GLN A 55 -12.35 46.40 -12.53
N SER A 56 -12.24 45.31 -13.30
CA SER A 56 -11.13 44.34 -13.31
C SER A 56 -9.89 44.86 -14.06
N PRO A 57 -8.67 44.60 -13.58
CA PRO A 57 -7.44 44.62 -14.38
C PRO A 57 -7.28 43.34 -15.23
N ASP A 58 -6.30 43.37 -16.14
CA ASP A 58 -5.98 42.31 -17.11
C ASP A 58 -5.21 41.13 -16.45
N PRO A 59 -5.50 39.85 -16.78
CA PRO A 59 -4.81 38.70 -16.16
C PRO A 59 -3.29 38.62 -16.32
N VAL A 60 -2.69 39.38 -17.25
CA VAL A 60 -1.24 39.32 -17.50
C VAL A 60 -0.42 40.11 -16.46
N GLU A 61 -0.92 41.26 -15.96
CA GLU A 61 -0.22 42.06 -14.93
C GLU A 61 -0.20 41.38 -13.54
N GLN A 62 -1.03 40.36 -13.30
CA GLN A 62 -1.06 39.65 -12.01
C GLN A 62 0.02 38.58 -11.87
N LEU A 63 0.59 38.08 -12.97
CA LEU A 63 1.64 37.05 -12.93
C LEU A 63 3.02 37.64 -12.61
N GLU A 64 3.37 38.79 -13.21
CA GLU A 64 4.68 39.43 -13.00
C GLU A 64 4.86 39.98 -11.57
N ALA A 65 3.76 40.34 -10.88
CA ALA A 65 3.79 40.78 -9.48
C ALA A 65 4.01 39.63 -8.45
N ILE A 66 3.78 38.37 -8.85
CA ILE A 66 3.94 37.20 -7.97
C ILE A 66 5.39 36.71 -7.95
N ASP A 67 6.09 36.77 -9.09
CA ASP A 67 7.50 36.35 -9.18
C ASP A 67 8.44 37.29 -8.40
N GLU A 68 8.22 38.62 -8.41
CA GLU A 68 9.03 39.53 -7.57
C GLU A 68 8.84 39.28 -6.07
N LEU A 69 7.63 38.93 -5.62
CA LEU A 69 7.37 38.60 -4.22
C LEU A 69 8.04 37.30 -3.77
N PHE A 70 8.17 36.30 -4.65
CA PHE A 70 8.88 35.06 -4.34
C PHE A 70 10.39 35.27 -4.22
N ILE A 71 10.99 36.05 -5.13
CA ILE A 71 12.43 36.39 -5.12
C ILE A 71 12.81 37.24 -3.89
N GLN A 72 11.90 38.07 -3.38
CA GLN A 72 12.11 38.86 -2.16
C GLN A 72 12.17 37.98 -0.89
N PHE A 73 11.44 36.86 -0.87
CA PHE A 73 11.30 35.99 0.30
C PHE A 73 12.50 35.05 0.49
N GLU A 74 13.05 34.48 -0.58
CA GLU A 74 14.29 33.67 -0.49
C GLU A 74 15.51 34.50 -0.03
N LYS A 75 15.58 35.79 -0.39
CA LYS A 75 16.66 36.68 0.04
C LYS A 75 16.60 37.11 1.51
N THR A 76 15.48 36.90 2.21
CA THR A 76 15.32 37.35 3.62
C THR A 76 15.45 36.24 4.66
N SER A 77 15.64 34.96 4.25
CA SER A 77 15.81 33.84 5.20
C SER A 77 17.25 33.42 5.51
N LEU A 78 18.26 34.02 4.85
CA LEU A 78 19.68 33.64 5.00
C LEU A 78 20.49 34.51 5.97
N ASP A 79 19.96 35.66 6.41
CA ASP A 79 20.64 36.58 7.34
C ASP A 79 19.81 36.76 8.64
N THR A 80 19.94 35.86 9.63
CA THR A 80 19.75 36.15 11.10
C THR A 80 19.88 34.93 12.04
N VAL A 81 21.10 34.41 12.31
CA VAL A 81 21.48 33.87 13.65
C VAL A 81 22.97 34.11 13.92
N PRO A 82 23.41 34.68 15.07
CA PRO A 82 24.83 34.92 15.38
C PRO A 82 25.55 33.71 15.99
N ALA A 83 26.88 33.70 15.86
CA ALA A 83 27.77 32.66 16.41
C ALA A 83 28.42 33.04 17.77
N THR A 84 29.30 32.15 18.26
CA THR A 84 30.11 32.15 19.51
C THR A 84 29.42 31.49 20.73
N GLN A 85 30.06 30.67 21.58
CA GLN A 85 31.48 30.47 21.92
C GLN A 85 31.85 28.94 22.04
N ARG A 86 32.95 28.44 21.42
CA ARG A 86 34.29 28.04 22.00
C ARG A 86 34.26 26.89 23.05
N TRP A 87 35.20 25.94 23.23
CA TRP A 87 36.61 25.57 22.85
C TRP A 87 36.80 24.03 23.16
N PRO A 88 37.96 23.32 22.96
CA PRO A 88 39.04 23.37 21.97
C PRO A 88 39.53 21.98 21.40
N ARG A 89 40.60 22.04 20.57
CA ARG A 89 41.36 20.99 19.84
C ARG A 89 42.32 20.09 20.67
N TRP A 90 42.97 19.15 19.95
CA TRP A 90 44.28 18.47 20.14
C TRP A 90 44.18 17.04 20.75
N LEU A 91 44.95 16.02 20.35
CA LEU A 91 46.17 15.90 19.52
C LEU A 91 46.27 14.54 18.78
N THR A 92 47.31 14.37 17.97
CA THR A 92 47.67 13.22 17.11
C THR A 92 48.24 12.00 17.84
N GLY A 93 48.12 10.80 17.26
CA GLY A 93 49.00 9.66 17.57
C GLY A 93 48.34 8.30 17.29
N GLY A 94 49.07 7.35 16.69
CA GLY A 94 48.55 6.00 16.43
C GLY A 94 49.38 4.90 17.11
N ARG A 95 48.80 3.70 17.21
CA ARG A 95 49.47 2.38 17.17
C ARG A 95 48.44 1.24 17.17
N GLU A 96 48.91 0.06 16.77
CA GLU A 96 48.16 -1.20 16.79
C GLU A 96 47.84 -1.66 18.23
N MET A 97 46.76 -2.46 18.39
CA MET A 97 46.82 -3.75 19.10
C MET A 97 45.52 -4.57 18.91
N ALA A 98 45.62 -5.88 19.18
CA ALA A 98 44.69 -6.94 18.80
C ALA A 98 43.46 -7.11 19.72
N PRO A 99 42.42 -7.86 19.29
CA PRO A 99 41.40 -8.44 20.19
C PRO A 99 41.91 -9.72 20.90
N PRO A 100 41.31 -10.10 22.05
CA PRO A 100 41.92 -11.04 22.99
C PRO A 100 41.64 -12.54 22.74
N GLU A 101 42.44 -13.37 23.40
CA GLU A 101 42.35 -14.83 23.45
C GLU A 101 41.07 -15.33 24.14
N ALA A 102 40.61 -16.52 23.72
CA ALA A 102 39.72 -17.38 24.50
C ALA A 102 40.38 -18.75 24.67
N VAL A 103 40.35 -19.27 25.90
CA VAL A 103 41.12 -20.44 26.37
C VAL A 103 40.53 -21.75 25.82
N GLY A 104 41.38 -22.68 25.39
CA GLY A 104 40.99 -24.00 24.88
C GLY A 104 40.92 -25.10 25.94
N LEU A 105 40.46 -26.28 25.52
CA LEU A 105 40.62 -27.57 26.21
C LEU A 105 40.87 -28.68 25.17
N VAL A 106 41.44 -29.79 25.64
CA VAL A 106 42.12 -30.83 24.85
C VAL A 106 41.24 -32.10 24.65
N ASP A 107 41.51 -32.78 23.52
CA ASP A 107 41.38 -34.21 23.15
C ASP A 107 41.26 -35.29 24.27
N PRO A 108 40.99 -36.60 23.96
CA PRO A 108 40.98 -37.28 22.64
C PRO A 108 39.80 -38.27 22.40
N ASP A 109 39.78 -38.92 21.23
CA ASP A 109 39.87 -40.40 21.09
C ASP A 109 39.57 -40.87 19.65
N LEU A 110 40.52 -41.56 19.01
CA LEU A 110 40.35 -42.89 18.37
C LEU A 110 41.64 -43.32 17.63
N ASP A 111 42.09 -44.53 17.94
CA ASP A 111 43.32 -45.13 17.42
C ASP A 111 43.20 -45.74 16.02
N ASP A 112 44.38 -46.01 15.43
CA ASP A 112 44.87 -47.37 15.09
C ASP A 112 45.25 -47.70 13.62
N LEU A 113 46.50 -48.18 13.46
CA LEU A 113 47.07 -49.07 12.42
C LEU A 113 47.23 -48.55 10.95
N ASP A 114 48.28 -48.87 10.18
CA ASP A 114 49.68 -49.25 10.49
C ASP A 114 50.57 -49.10 9.22
N GLU A 115 51.86 -49.44 9.34
CA GLU A 115 52.96 -49.68 8.34
C GLU A 115 52.57 -49.82 6.82
N ASP A 116 53.36 -49.40 5.81
CA ASP A 116 54.78 -49.75 5.58
C ASP A 116 55.43 -48.89 4.43
N SER A 117 56.60 -49.27 3.92
CA SER A 117 57.65 -48.39 3.40
C SER A 117 58.10 -48.62 1.94
N GLN A 118 58.83 -47.62 1.41
CA GLN A 118 59.71 -47.64 0.21
C GLN A 118 59.04 -47.81 -1.19
N SER A 119 59.00 -46.78 -2.04
CA SER A 119 60.09 -46.07 -2.74
C SER A 119 60.70 -46.79 -3.93
N SER A 120 60.34 -46.35 -5.16
CA SER A 120 61.16 -46.52 -6.37
C SER A 120 60.78 -45.48 -7.44
N ALA A 121 61.52 -44.37 -7.47
CA ALA A 121 61.69 -43.39 -8.56
C ALA A 121 60.67 -43.34 -9.73
N LYS A 122 59.74 -42.35 -9.68
CA LYS A 122 59.15 -41.63 -10.85
C LYS A 122 58.27 -40.40 -10.47
N PRO A 123 58.83 -39.26 -10.00
CA PRO A 123 58.04 -38.01 -9.99
C PRO A 123 58.71 -36.79 -10.69
N LEU A 124 60.04 -36.71 -10.78
CA LEU A 124 60.71 -35.46 -11.19
C LEU A 124 60.35 -34.99 -12.62
N ALA A 125 60.24 -35.92 -13.57
CA ALA A 125 59.95 -35.59 -14.97
C ALA A 125 58.52 -35.06 -15.18
N LEU A 126 57.54 -35.59 -14.44
CA LEU A 126 56.14 -35.14 -14.49
C LEU A 126 55.98 -33.75 -13.86
N VAL A 127 56.63 -33.50 -12.71
CA VAL A 127 56.61 -32.19 -12.05
C VAL A 127 57.30 -31.12 -12.90
N LEU A 128 58.44 -31.45 -13.53
CA LEU A 128 59.12 -30.53 -14.45
C LEU A 128 58.27 -30.20 -15.69
N PHE A 129 57.57 -31.18 -16.27
CA PHE A 129 56.64 -30.91 -17.37
C PHE A 129 55.46 -30.03 -16.93
N SER A 130 54.84 -30.28 -15.78
CA SER A 130 53.74 -29.42 -15.30
C SER A 130 54.20 -27.99 -15.02
N VAL A 131 55.39 -27.80 -14.44
CA VAL A 131 55.93 -26.47 -14.14
C VAL A 131 56.29 -25.72 -15.44
N LEU A 132 56.86 -26.40 -16.44
CA LEU A 132 57.12 -25.81 -17.77
C LEU A 132 55.83 -25.47 -18.52
N SER A 133 54.81 -26.31 -18.47
CA SER A 133 53.50 -26.02 -19.10
C SER A 133 52.81 -24.81 -18.47
N VAL A 134 52.88 -24.69 -17.14
CA VAL A 134 52.32 -23.54 -16.40
C VAL A 134 53.13 -22.26 -16.69
N LEU A 135 54.47 -22.33 -16.75
CA LEU A 135 55.32 -21.20 -17.14
C LEU A 135 55.06 -20.74 -18.57
N LEU A 136 54.88 -21.66 -19.53
CA LEU A 136 54.52 -21.32 -20.91
C LEU A 136 53.13 -20.65 -20.98
N LEU A 137 52.15 -21.14 -20.19
CA LEU A 137 50.86 -20.46 -20.03
C LEU A 137 51.03 -19.03 -19.50
N PHE A 138 51.79 -18.82 -18.43
CA PHE A 138 52.07 -17.48 -17.91
C PHE A 138 52.81 -16.57 -18.90
N ILE A 139 53.70 -17.11 -19.75
CA ILE A 139 54.38 -16.32 -20.79
C ILE A 139 53.40 -15.95 -21.93
N THR A 140 52.55 -16.88 -22.37
CA THR A 140 51.55 -16.59 -23.42
C THR A 140 50.47 -15.62 -22.95
N VAL A 141 50.00 -15.72 -21.71
CA VAL A 141 49.07 -14.77 -21.10
C VAL A 141 49.77 -13.43 -20.80
N GLY A 142 51.03 -13.46 -20.33
CA GLY A 142 51.84 -12.27 -20.05
C GLY A 142 52.27 -11.46 -21.28
N THR A 143 52.05 -11.98 -22.50
CA THR A 143 52.19 -11.23 -23.76
C THR A 143 50.88 -10.70 -24.32
N ILE A 144 49.73 -11.01 -23.71
CA ILE A 144 48.47 -10.31 -23.98
C ILE A 144 48.50 -9.02 -23.17
N ASP A 145 48.65 -7.88 -23.86
CA ASP A 145 48.63 -6.54 -23.27
C ASP A 145 47.19 -6.18 -22.85
N LEU A 146 46.74 -6.77 -21.74
CA LEU A 146 45.42 -6.54 -21.14
C LEU A 146 45.19 -5.09 -20.70
N ASN A 147 46.25 -4.27 -20.66
CA ASN A 147 46.18 -2.84 -20.34
C ASN A 147 46.02 -1.94 -21.58
N LYS A 148 45.82 -2.51 -22.78
CA LYS A 148 45.39 -1.78 -23.98
C LYS A 148 43.89 -1.78 -24.25
N TRP A 149 43.09 -2.27 -23.31
CA TRP A 149 41.66 -1.93 -23.25
C TRP A 149 41.53 -0.64 -22.46
N THR A 150 41.10 0.44 -23.11
CA THR A 150 41.06 1.74 -22.44
C THR A 150 39.93 1.78 -21.41
N GLU A 151 40.14 2.45 -20.27
CA GLU A 151 39.07 2.65 -19.28
C GLU A 151 37.83 3.33 -19.88
N ALA A 152 37.99 4.06 -20.99
CA ALA A 152 36.90 4.67 -21.76
C ALA A 152 35.99 3.65 -22.47
N GLU A 153 36.52 2.49 -22.87
CA GLU A 153 35.75 1.43 -23.56
C GLU A 153 34.98 0.55 -22.57
N HIS A 154 35.57 0.24 -21.40
CA HIS A 154 34.84 -0.40 -20.31
C HIS A 154 33.75 0.51 -19.71
N ARG A 155 33.98 1.83 -19.65
CA ARG A 155 32.96 2.79 -19.17
C ARG A 155 31.80 2.98 -20.17
N LYS A 156 32.06 2.79 -21.47
CA LYS A 156 31.03 2.90 -22.53
C LYS A 156 30.03 1.75 -22.61
N LEU A 157 30.30 0.61 -21.97
CA LEU A 157 29.45 -0.59 -22.05
C LEU A 157 28.62 -0.86 -20.78
N ASN A 158 28.78 -0.09 -19.70
CA ASN A 158 28.22 -0.46 -18.39
C ASN A 158 27.57 0.66 -17.56
N GLU A 159 27.52 1.92 -18.02
CA GLU A 159 26.81 2.99 -17.29
C GLU A 159 25.62 3.59 -18.08
N ASP A 160 25.78 3.86 -19.39
CA ASP A 160 24.76 4.61 -20.13
C ASP A 160 23.51 3.79 -20.51
N ASP A 161 23.62 2.58 -21.09
CA ASP A 161 22.45 1.80 -21.55
C ASP A 161 21.83 0.84 -20.50
N PHE A 162 22.48 0.65 -19.35
CA PHE A 162 21.97 -0.26 -18.31
C PHE A 162 20.88 0.39 -17.43
N PHE A 163 20.98 1.72 -17.23
CA PHE A 163 20.05 2.49 -16.42
C PHE A 163 19.15 3.46 -17.22
N THR A 164 19.28 3.52 -18.55
CA THR A 164 18.32 4.25 -19.39
C THR A 164 16.89 3.77 -19.10
N PRO A 165 15.94 4.70 -18.85
CA PRO A 165 14.53 4.38 -18.89
C PRO A 165 14.21 3.80 -20.28
N PHE A 166 13.60 2.62 -20.32
CA PHE A 166 13.04 2.11 -21.57
C PHE A 166 11.82 2.97 -21.90
N ASP A 167 11.84 3.64 -23.03
CA ASP A 167 10.72 4.47 -23.48
C ASP A 167 9.61 3.56 -24.01
N TYR A 168 8.76 3.10 -23.10
CA TYR A 168 7.63 2.24 -23.42
C TYR A 168 6.66 2.91 -24.41
N GLU A 169 6.51 4.23 -24.40
CA GLU A 169 5.65 4.96 -25.34
C GLU A 169 6.27 5.01 -26.74
N ALA A 170 7.59 5.19 -26.87
CA ALA A 170 8.30 5.11 -28.16
C ALA A 170 8.42 3.67 -28.71
N ALA A 171 8.46 2.66 -27.84
CA ALA A 171 8.49 1.24 -28.22
C ALA A 171 7.10 0.72 -28.67
N LEU A 172 6.03 1.41 -28.31
CA LEU A 172 4.66 1.11 -28.72
C LEU A 172 4.30 1.84 -30.01
N ASN A 173 3.62 1.15 -30.93
CA ASN A 173 2.96 1.82 -32.04
C ASN A 173 1.69 2.52 -31.51
N PRO A 174 1.31 3.72 -32.01
CA PRO A 174 0.14 4.48 -31.54
C PRO A 174 -1.23 3.83 -31.83
N THR A 175 -1.24 2.59 -32.33
CA THR A 175 -2.42 1.74 -32.55
C THR A 175 -2.58 0.63 -31.50
N THR A 176 -1.70 0.54 -30.51
CA THR A 176 -1.81 -0.46 -29.43
C THR A 176 -2.91 -0.03 -28.45
N THR A 177 -4.16 -0.45 -28.72
CA THR A 177 -5.30 -0.18 -27.84
C THR A 177 -5.08 -0.85 -26.48
N SER A 178 -5.24 -0.08 -25.39
CA SER A 178 -5.49 -0.66 -24.07
C SER A 178 -6.68 -1.61 -24.16
N ASN A 179 -6.52 -2.82 -23.62
CA ASN A 179 -7.49 -3.89 -23.82
C ASN A 179 -8.35 -4.07 -22.56
N PRO A 180 -9.62 -3.61 -22.52
CA PRO A 180 -10.47 -3.72 -21.33
C PRO A 180 -11.20 -5.08 -21.26
N GLU A 181 -11.15 -5.88 -22.32
CA GLU A 181 -11.92 -7.11 -22.44
C GLU A 181 -11.25 -8.26 -21.66
N GLU A 182 -12.05 -8.97 -20.86
CA GLU A 182 -11.67 -10.04 -19.91
C GLU A 182 -10.97 -9.62 -18.60
N GLY A 183 -10.99 -8.34 -18.21
CA GLY A 183 -10.71 -7.93 -16.82
C GLY A 183 -9.26 -8.08 -16.35
N SER A 184 -8.31 -8.27 -17.28
CA SER A 184 -6.88 -8.21 -17.01
C SER A 184 -6.37 -6.79 -17.21
N MET A 185 -6.23 -6.01 -16.13
CA MET A 185 -5.79 -4.60 -16.19
C MET A 185 -4.27 -4.43 -16.34
N ILE A 186 -3.65 -5.23 -17.20
CA ILE A 186 -2.29 -4.98 -17.70
C ILE A 186 -2.44 -4.14 -18.97
N PRO A 187 -2.04 -2.84 -19.00
CA PRO A 187 -2.34 -1.94 -20.11
C PRO A 187 -1.78 -2.42 -21.46
N TYR A 188 -0.64 -3.12 -21.42
CA TYR A 188 0.14 -3.51 -22.58
C TYR A 188 0.35 -5.04 -22.58
N MET A 189 -0.70 -5.80 -22.88
CA MET A 189 -0.70 -7.26 -22.97
C MET A 189 -1.36 -7.76 -24.26
N GLU A 190 -0.70 -8.71 -24.94
CA GLU A 190 -1.18 -9.35 -26.17
C GLU A 190 -1.18 -10.88 -26.03
N LYS A 191 -2.29 -11.52 -26.42
CA LYS A 191 -2.42 -12.99 -26.50
C LYS A 191 -2.07 -13.47 -27.91
N GLY A 192 -1.56 -14.69 -28.02
CA GLY A 192 -1.17 -15.30 -29.30
C GLY A 192 0.14 -14.75 -29.86
N MET A 193 0.92 -14.01 -29.06
CA MET A 193 2.12 -13.29 -29.46
C MET A 193 3.26 -13.53 -28.47
N GLU A 194 4.46 -13.72 -28.99
CA GLU A 194 5.73 -13.64 -28.27
C GLU A 194 6.36 -12.27 -28.50
N PHE A 195 6.67 -11.55 -27.43
CA PHE A 195 7.56 -10.40 -27.52
C PHE A 195 9.01 -10.90 -27.59
N ALA A 196 9.73 -10.51 -28.65
CA ALA A 196 11.11 -10.92 -28.87
C ALA A 196 12.05 -10.20 -27.89
N GLY A 197 13.23 -10.79 -27.68
CA GLY A 197 14.22 -10.28 -26.74
C GLY A 197 15.08 -11.39 -26.14
N ALA A 198 16.18 -11.00 -25.50
CA ALA A 198 17.09 -11.93 -24.84
C ALA A 198 16.45 -12.41 -23.53
N THR A 199 16.12 -13.70 -23.44
CA THR A 199 15.62 -14.32 -22.20
C THR A 199 16.67 -14.22 -21.10
N ARG A 200 16.34 -13.58 -19.99
CA ARG A 200 17.24 -13.35 -18.84
C ARG A 200 16.96 -14.30 -17.70
N LEU A 201 15.69 -14.59 -17.44
CA LEU A 201 15.22 -15.45 -16.36
C LEU A 201 13.94 -16.16 -16.80
N VAL A 202 13.78 -17.42 -16.41
CA VAL A 202 12.56 -18.20 -16.63
C VAL A 202 12.04 -18.68 -15.29
N TRP A 203 10.79 -18.35 -15.00
CA TRP A 203 10.05 -18.81 -13.82
C TRP A 203 9.04 -19.87 -14.23
N ARG A 204 9.03 -21.01 -13.52
CA ARG A 204 8.08 -22.11 -13.74
C ARG A 204 6.86 -21.98 -12.83
N ASN A 205 5.79 -22.66 -13.21
CA ASN A 205 4.51 -22.72 -12.48
C ASN A 205 3.82 -21.35 -12.35
N VAL A 206 4.06 -20.45 -13.31
CA VAL A 206 3.35 -19.16 -13.37
C VAL A 206 2.07 -19.38 -14.16
N LEU A 207 0.92 -19.37 -13.47
CA LEU A 207 -0.35 -19.77 -14.08
C LEU A 207 -1.08 -18.62 -14.79
N ILE A 208 -0.79 -17.36 -14.43
CA ILE A 208 -1.54 -16.20 -14.91
C ILE A 208 -0.63 -15.04 -15.35
N PRO A 209 -1.05 -14.24 -16.36
CA PRO A 209 -0.22 -13.15 -16.90
C PRO A 209 0.17 -12.08 -15.87
N SER A 210 -0.72 -11.76 -14.93
CA SER A 210 -0.47 -10.77 -13.87
C SER A 210 0.74 -11.12 -13.02
N GLU A 211 0.90 -12.39 -12.65
CA GLU A 211 2.07 -12.82 -11.89
C GLU A 211 3.37 -12.74 -12.71
N CYS A 212 3.31 -13.02 -14.02
CA CYS A 212 4.48 -12.88 -14.90
C CYS A 212 4.90 -11.41 -15.08
N CYS A 213 3.92 -10.52 -15.29
CA CYS A 213 4.13 -9.07 -15.38
C CYS A 213 4.68 -8.50 -14.07
N ALA A 214 4.16 -8.90 -12.91
CA ALA A 214 4.67 -8.46 -11.61
C ALA A 214 6.11 -8.98 -11.32
N ARG A 215 6.47 -10.18 -11.78
CA ARG A 215 7.86 -10.68 -11.73
C ARG A 215 8.79 -9.84 -12.63
N CYS A 216 8.31 -9.41 -13.79
CA CYS A 216 9.05 -8.51 -14.68
C CYS A 216 9.26 -7.13 -14.07
N GLN A 217 8.19 -6.51 -13.53
CA GLN A 217 8.22 -5.23 -12.83
C GLN A 217 9.25 -5.19 -11.69
N ASN A 218 9.50 -6.32 -11.03
CA ASN A 218 10.43 -6.43 -9.91
C ASN A 218 11.87 -6.88 -10.30
N ASP A 219 12.14 -7.26 -11.56
CA ASP A 219 13.51 -7.41 -12.08
C ASP A 219 13.89 -6.17 -12.89
N ALA A 220 14.83 -5.37 -12.37
CA ALA A 220 15.29 -4.12 -13.00
C ALA A 220 15.83 -4.27 -14.44
N ARG A 221 16.07 -5.50 -14.92
CA ARG A 221 16.57 -5.81 -16.26
C ARG A 221 15.50 -6.39 -17.17
N CYS A 222 14.27 -6.59 -16.69
CA CYS A 222 13.16 -7.02 -17.51
C CYS A 222 12.58 -5.82 -18.26
N ARG A 223 12.44 -5.95 -19.59
CA ARG A 223 11.83 -4.94 -20.47
C ARG A 223 10.54 -5.45 -21.09
N VAL A 224 10.42 -6.76 -21.30
CA VAL A 224 9.20 -7.44 -21.74
C VAL A 224 9.09 -8.79 -21.04
N TRP A 225 7.87 -9.25 -20.81
CA TRP A 225 7.60 -10.58 -20.25
C TRP A 225 6.78 -11.41 -21.22
N VAL A 226 6.96 -12.72 -21.14
CA VAL A 226 6.32 -13.71 -22.01
C VAL A 226 5.91 -14.91 -21.17
N LEU A 227 4.62 -15.14 -21.04
CA LEU A 227 4.05 -16.33 -20.41
C LEU A 227 3.61 -17.33 -21.48
N ASP A 228 4.17 -18.53 -21.45
CA ASP A 228 3.61 -19.67 -22.16
C ASP A 228 2.50 -20.31 -21.30
N SER A 229 1.26 -20.27 -21.81
CA SER A 229 0.07 -20.78 -21.12
C SER A 229 -0.03 -22.31 -21.11
N GLU A 230 0.74 -23.01 -21.94
CA GLU A 230 0.76 -24.49 -22.00
C GLU A 230 1.80 -25.08 -21.04
N THR A 231 2.99 -24.48 -20.95
CA THR A 231 4.09 -24.95 -20.08
C THR A 231 4.13 -24.27 -18.72
N HIS A 232 3.37 -23.18 -18.52
CA HIS A 232 3.42 -22.30 -17.35
C HIS A 232 4.81 -21.72 -17.08
N GLU A 233 5.61 -21.52 -18.14
CA GLU A 233 6.90 -20.84 -18.09
C GLU A 233 6.74 -19.34 -18.40
N CYS A 234 7.08 -18.51 -17.40
CA CYS A 234 7.18 -17.07 -17.52
C CYS A 234 8.64 -16.65 -17.79
N SER A 235 8.92 -16.25 -19.02
CA SER A 235 10.20 -15.71 -19.45
C SER A 235 10.26 -14.20 -19.24
N LEU A 236 11.18 -13.74 -18.41
CA LEU A 236 11.56 -12.34 -18.28
C LEU A 236 12.64 -12.04 -19.31
N LYS A 237 12.39 -11.10 -20.22
CA LYS A 237 13.27 -10.79 -21.35
C LYS A 237 13.75 -9.36 -21.31
N TRP A 238 14.94 -9.16 -21.86
CA TRP A 238 15.55 -7.86 -22.08
C TRP A 238 15.50 -7.51 -23.57
N VAL A 239 15.29 -6.22 -23.84
CA VAL A 239 15.24 -5.61 -25.17
C VAL A 239 16.11 -4.36 -25.10
N GLU A 240 16.87 -4.09 -26.16
CA GLU A 240 17.70 -2.89 -26.29
C GLU A 240 16.84 -1.62 -26.13
N PRO A 241 17.25 -0.59 -25.36
CA PRO A 241 16.44 0.61 -25.11
C PRO A 241 15.96 1.36 -26.36
N ASN A 242 16.74 1.29 -27.45
CA ASN A 242 16.46 1.98 -28.72
C ASN A 242 15.93 1.04 -29.83
N ALA A 243 15.64 -0.23 -29.53
CA ALA A 243 15.11 -1.17 -30.52
C ALA A 243 13.58 -1.14 -30.62
N THR A 244 13.07 -1.25 -31.84
CA THR A 244 11.65 -1.51 -32.06
C THR A 244 11.28 -2.89 -31.52
N LEU A 245 10.17 -2.97 -30.77
CA LEU A 245 9.69 -4.23 -30.20
C LEU A 245 9.20 -5.19 -31.30
N GLU A 246 10.00 -6.19 -31.64
CA GLU A 246 9.59 -7.29 -32.52
C GLU A 246 8.58 -8.21 -31.81
N LYS A 247 7.50 -8.54 -32.52
CA LYS A 247 6.42 -9.40 -32.03
C LYS A 247 6.22 -10.58 -32.97
N VAL A 248 6.34 -11.80 -32.44
CA VAL A 248 6.29 -13.05 -33.20
C VAL A 248 4.99 -13.80 -32.88
N PRO A 249 4.11 -14.11 -33.86
CA PRO A 249 2.89 -14.87 -33.58
C PRO A 249 3.17 -16.26 -33.01
N LYS A 250 2.66 -16.52 -31.80
CA LYS A 250 2.74 -17.81 -31.09
C LYS A 250 1.46 -18.06 -30.29
N LYS A 251 0.63 -19.00 -30.78
CA LYS A 251 -0.74 -19.24 -30.29
C LYS A 251 -0.90 -19.33 -28.77
N ASN A 252 -0.01 -20.05 -28.07
CA ASN A 252 -0.13 -20.34 -26.64
C ASN A 252 0.57 -19.29 -25.75
N TYR A 253 1.18 -18.27 -26.36
CA TYR A 253 1.97 -17.26 -25.65
C TYR A 253 1.11 -16.03 -25.34
N ILE A 254 1.34 -15.45 -24.18
CA ILE A 254 0.78 -14.17 -23.73
C ILE A 254 1.97 -13.29 -23.35
N SER A 255 2.15 -12.17 -24.03
CA SER A 255 3.29 -11.28 -23.79
C SER A 255 2.83 -9.89 -23.37
N GLY A 256 3.71 -9.15 -22.72
CA GLY A 256 3.43 -7.75 -22.38
C GLY A 256 4.65 -6.96 -21.96
N LEU A 257 4.42 -5.67 -21.74
CA LEU A 257 5.37 -4.78 -21.09
C LEU A 257 5.19 -4.89 -19.57
N PRO A 258 6.25 -4.77 -18.76
CA PRO A 258 6.07 -4.41 -17.37
C PRO A 258 5.49 -3.00 -17.32
N PHE A 259 4.47 -2.82 -16.51
CA PHE A 259 4.00 -1.50 -16.11
C PHE A 259 4.01 -1.46 -14.59
N LYS A 260 4.23 -0.27 -14.03
CA LYS A 260 4.07 -0.02 -12.61
C LYS A 260 3.14 1.18 -12.50
N TRP A 261 2.03 1.02 -11.80
CA TRP A 261 1.24 2.18 -11.39
C TRP A 261 2.13 3.15 -10.59
N SER A 262 1.75 4.42 -10.51
CA SER A 262 2.55 5.42 -9.80
C SER A 262 2.88 4.99 -8.36
N LYS A 263 3.97 5.55 -7.79
CA LYS A 263 4.15 5.49 -6.33
C LYS A 263 2.90 6.09 -5.68
N LYS A 264 2.35 5.43 -4.65
CA LYS A 264 1.05 5.66 -3.98
C LYS A 264 -0.20 5.22 -4.76
N SER A 265 -0.06 4.34 -5.73
CA SER A 265 -1.20 3.70 -6.41
C SER A 265 -1.98 2.76 -5.49
N VAL A 266 -3.29 2.70 -5.68
CA VAL A 266 -4.23 2.02 -4.76
C VAL A 266 -5.14 1.03 -5.51
N LEU A 267 -5.08 -0.25 -5.14
CA LEU A 267 -6.10 -1.24 -5.49
C LEU A 267 -7.19 -1.21 -4.41
N CYS A 268 -8.41 -0.88 -4.79
CA CYS A 268 -9.56 -0.92 -3.89
C CYS A 268 -10.45 -2.14 -4.18
N PHE A 269 -11.05 -2.75 -3.16
CA PHE A 269 -12.05 -3.79 -3.38
C PHE A 269 -13.18 -3.75 -2.38
N ALA A 270 -14.37 -4.16 -2.84
CA ALA A 270 -15.55 -4.33 -2.01
C ALA A 270 -16.07 -5.77 -2.10
N VAL A 271 -16.64 -6.26 -0.99
CA VAL A 271 -17.40 -7.51 -0.95
C VAL A 271 -18.88 -7.14 -0.91
N MET A 272 -19.62 -7.58 -1.93
CA MET A 272 -21.02 -7.24 -2.14
C MET A 272 -21.88 -8.49 -2.02
N ARG A 273 -22.81 -8.50 -1.06
CA ARG A 273 -23.82 -9.56 -0.98
C ARG A 273 -24.86 -9.37 -2.10
N PRO A 274 -25.13 -10.42 -2.91
CA PRO A 274 -26.09 -10.32 -4.00
C PRO A 274 -27.51 -10.22 -3.46
N ASP A 275 -28.42 -9.62 -4.24
CA ASP A 275 -29.84 -9.45 -3.90
C ASP A 275 -30.11 -8.59 -2.63
N THR A 276 -29.15 -7.75 -2.21
CA THR A 276 -29.30 -6.80 -1.08
C THR A 276 -29.17 -5.35 -1.54
N TYR A 277 -29.35 -4.40 -0.60
CA TYR A 277 -29.15 -2.96 -0.85
C TYR A 277 -27.73 -2.64 -1.35
N GLU A 278 -26.73 -3.45 -0.99
CA GLU A 278 -25.32 -3.29 -1.37
C GLU A 278 -25.15 -3.31 -2.89
N GLN A 279 -25.91 -4.16 -3.60
CA GLN A 279 -25.90 -4.19 -5.07
C GLN A 279 -26.38 -2.87 -5.68
N GLY A 280 -27.37 -2.21 -5.05
CA GLY A 280 -27.83 -0.88 -5.45
C GLY A 280 -26.79 0.21 -5.20
N LEU A 281 -26.11 0.16 -4.05
CA LEU A 281 -25.01 1.08 -3.70
C LEU A 281 -23.83 0.95 -4.67
N ILE A 282 -23.30 -0.27 -4.88
CA ILE A 282 -22.19 -0.52 -5.82
C ILE A 282 -22.55 -0.07 -7.25
N ALA A 283 -23.77 -0.37 -7.72
CA ALA A 283 -24.23 0.03 -9.04
C ALA A 283 -24.38 1.56 -9.20
N TRP A 284 -24.66 2.29 -8.12
CA TRP A 284 -24.69 3.76 -8.12
C TRP A 284 -23.27 4.34 -8.04
N GLN A 285 -22.42 3.81 -7.16
CA GLN A 285 -21.02 4.23 -7.00
C GLN A 285 -20.24 4.10 -8.31
N TYR A 286 -20.42 3.00 -9.04
CA TYR A 286 -19.82 2.78 -10.37
C TYR A 286 -20.24 3.86 -11.37
N ARG A 287 -21.54 4.12 -11.50
CA ARG A 287 -22.08 5.11 -12.46
C ARG A 287 -21.59 6.54 -12.18
N ASN A 288 -21.34 6.86 -10.92
CA ASN A 288 -20.84 8.18 -10.49
C ASN A 288 -19.30 8.24 -10.41
N LYS A 289 -18.57 7.13 -10.58
CA LYS A 289 -17.10 7.02 -10.45
C LYS A 289 -16.58 7.47 -9.07
N VAL A 290 -17.23 7.00 -8.02
CA VAL A 290 -16.91 7.33 -6.61
C VAL A 290 -16.63 6.06 -5.79
N ASN A 291 -16.19 6.22 -4.54
CA ASN A 291 -15.76 5.09 -3.70
C ASN A 291 -14.60 4.32 -4.37
N ILE A 292 -14.59 2.98 -4.34
CA ILE A 292 -13.55 2.14 -4.96
C ILE A 292 -13.34 2.46 -6.45
N PHE A 293 -14.37 2.95 -7.15
CA PHE A 293 -14.31 3.28 -8.58
C PHE A 293 -13.54 4.57 -8.90
N ALA A 294 -13.06 5.29 -7.89
CA ALA A 294 -12.12 6.40 -8.01
C ALA A 294 -10.65 5.98 -7.79
N CYS A 295 -10.40 4.76 -7.33
CA CYS A 295 -9.04 4.23 -7.14
C CYS A 295 -8.38 3.90 -8.48
N ASP A 296 -7.05 3.78 -8.47
CA ASP A 296 -6.26 3.44 -9.67
C ASP A 296 -6.71 2.11 -10.28
N GLU A 297 -7.10 1.16 -9.43
CA GLU A 297 -7.70 -0.10 -9.85
C GLU A 297 -8.74 -0.59 -8.83
N TRP A 298 -9.76 -1.33 -9.27
CA TRP A 298 -10.85 -1.78 -8.39
C TRP A 298 -11.38 -3.20 -8.65
N ALA A 299 -11.92 -3.85 -7.61
CA ALA A 299 -12.57 -5.16 -7.72
C ALA A 299 -13.88 -5.23 -6.90
N VAL A 300 -14.88 -5.93 -7.41
CA VAL A 300 -16.11 -6.26 -6.67
C VAL A 300 -16.22 -7.76 -6.56
N TYR A 301 -16.22 -8.28 -5.34
CA TYR A 301 -16.37 -9.71 -5.04
C TYR A 301 -17.78 -10.03 -4.56
N SER A 302 -18.28 -11.23 -4.89
CA SER A 302 -19.61 -11.69 -4.46
C SER A 302 -19.67 -13.22 -4.43
N SER A 303 -20.65 -13.80 -3.72
CA SER A 303 -20.86 -15.26 -3.65
C SER A 303 -21.22 -15.91 -4.99
N ARG A 304 -21.64 -15.12 -5.96
CA ARG A 304 -21.94 -15.55 -7.34
C ARG A 304 -21.60 -14.46 -8.34
N LYS A 305 -21.62 -14.80 -9.62
CA LYS A 305 -21.45 -13.84 -10.71
C LYS A 305 -22.70 -12.95 -10.77
N VAL A 306 -22.53 -11.64 -10.62
CA VAL A 306 -23.60 -10.64 -10.70
C VAL A 306 -23.21 -9.62 -11.77
N ASP A 307 -24.11 -9.37 -12.71
CA ASP A 307 -23.99 -8.26 -13.66
C ASP A 307 -24.59 -7.00 -12.99
N VAL A 308 -23.77 -6.34 -12.17
CA VAL A 308 -24.16 -5.26 -11.24
C VAL A 308 -24.59 -4.00 -12.00
N VAL A 309 -23.94 -3.73 -13.13
CA VAL A 309 -24.38 -2.76 -14.13
C VAL A 309 -24.35 -3.48 -15.49
N PRO A 310 -25.51 -3.83 -16.08
CA PRO A 310 -25.60 -4.74 -17.22
C PRO A 310 -24.64 -4.43 -18.37
N GLY A 311 -23.67 -5.33 -18.59
CA GLY A 311 -22.66 -5.22 -19.65
C GLY A 311 -21.49 -4.25 -19.35
N PHE A 312 -21.43 -3.64 -18.17
CA PHE A 312 -20.42 -2.65 -17.78
C PHE A 312 -19.67 -2.99 -16.48
N LEU A 313 -20.33 -3.63 -15.51
CA LEU A 313 -19.73 -4.04 -14.24
C LEU A 313 -20.23 -5.42 -13.83
N GLN A 314 -19.28 -6.35 -13.67
CA GLN A 314 -19.54 -7.72 -13.24
C GLN A 314 -18.69 -8.09 -12.02
N SER A 315 -19.29 -8.77 -11.03
CA SER A 315 -18.56 -9.25 -9.85
C SER A 315 -17.71 -10.49 -10.15
N ALA A 316 -16.56 -10.58 -9.47
CA ALA A 316 -15.78 -11.80 -9.37
C ALA A 316 -16.36 -12.72 -8.28
N VAL A 317 -16.30 -14.03 -8.50
CA VAL A 317 -16.91 -15.04 -7.61
C VAL A 317 -15.95 -15.42 -6.48
N VAL A 318 -16.48 -15.46 -5.26
CA VAL A 318 -15.84 -16.01 -4.06
C VAL A 318 -16.59 -17.27 -3.63
N ASP A 319 -15.85 -18.32 -3.27
CA ASP A 319 -16.38 -19.61 -2.80
C ASP A 319 -16.84 -19.53 -1.34
N SER A 320 -17.93 -18.78 -1.12
CA SER A 320 -18.64 -18.59 0.15
C SER A 320 -20.05 -18.08 -0.14
N ASP A 321 -21.04 -18.34 0.72
CA ASP A 321 -22.39 -17.79 0.57
C ASP A 321 -22.54 -16.35 1.10
N LEU A 322 -21.48 -15.81 1.72
CA LEU A 322 -21.40 -14.50 2.37
C LEU A 322 -22.40 -14.31 3.54
N LYS A 323 -22.74 -15.39 4.25
CA LYS A 323 -23.59 -15.34 5.46
C LYS A 323 -22.83 -15.80 6.70
N CYS A 324 -22.98 -15.05 7.78
CA CYS A 324 -22.42 -15.35 9.09
C CYS A 324 -23.45 -15.09 10.18
N ASP A 325 -23.27 -15.75 11.33
CA ASP A 325 -23.95 -15.41 12.57
C ASP A 325 -23.28 -14.20 13.24
N VAL A 326 -23.98 -13.58 14.18
CA VAL A 326 -23.44 -12.52 15.05
C VAL A 326 -23.19 -13.12 16.44
N GLY A 327 -22.02 -12.89 17.02
CA GLY A 327 -21.65 -13.50 18.30
C GLY A 327 -20.28 -13.06 18.85
N GLY A 328 -19.70 -13.93 19.68
CA GLY A 328 -18.47 -13.62 20.42
C GLY A 328 -18.69 -12.62 21.57
N GLU A 329 -17.60 -12.28 22.27
CA GLU A 329 -17.62 -11.36 23.43
C GLU A 329 -18.11 -9.94 23.06
N PHE A 330 -17.90 -9.54 21.80
CA PHE A 330 -18.19 -8.19 21.30
C PHE A 330 -19.47 -8.09 20.46
N GLY A 331 -20.19 -9.19 20.23
CA GLY A 331 -21.36 -9.21 19.35
C GLY A 331 -21.00 -8.87 17.89
N ALA A 332 -19.84 -9.33 17.42
CA ALA A 332 -19.32 -9.09 16.08
C ALA A 332 -19.90 -10.09 15.06
N ALA A 333 -19.79 -9.77 13.77
CA ALA A 333 -20.06 -10.71 12.69
C ALA A 333 -18.99 -11.81 12.67
N LEU A 334 -19.38 -13.08 12.75
CA LEU A 334 -18.46 -14.23 12.77
C LEU A 334 -18.10 -14.67 11.34
N ASN A 335 -17.45 -13.75 10.62
CA ASN A 335 -17.22 -13.79 9.17
C ASN A 335 -15.78 -14.17 8.76
N THR A 336 -14.89 -14.53 9.69
CA THR A 336 -13.45 -14.75 9.43
C THR A 336 -13.19 -15.72 8.27
N GLU A 337 -13.83 -16.90 8.26
CA GLU A 337 -13.68 -17.90 7.19
C GLU A 337 -14.21 -17.43 5.82
N ILE A 338 -15.23 -16.56 5.83
CA ILE A 338 -15.75 -15.92 4.61
C ILE A 338 -14.66 -15.03 4.01
N PHE A 339 -14.03 -14.21 4.84
CA PHE A 339 -12.96 -13.33 4.38
C PHE A 339 -11.66 -14.06 4.05
N PHE A 340 -11.41 -15.25 4.60
CA PHE A 340 -10.33 -16.10 4.08
C PHE A 340 -10.56 -16.47 2.60
N LYS A 341 -11.79 -16.80 2.22
CA LYS A 341 -12.16 -17.07 0.81
C LYS A 341 -12.08 -15.81 -0.06
N VAL A 342 -12.45 -14.65 0.46
CA VAL A 342 -12.28 -13.35 -0.23
C VAL A 342 -10.79 -13.07 -0.47
N TRP A 343 -9.95 -13.18 0.57
CA TRP A 343 -8.50 -12.99 0.44
C TRP A 343 -7.87 -14.02 -0.50
N ASP A 344 -8.32 -15.28 -0.48
CA ASP A 344 -7.86 -16.28 -1.45
C ASP A 344 -8.18 -15.88 -2.90
N ARG A 345 -9.32 -15.23 -3.14
CA ARG A 345 -9.62 -14.66 -4.46
C ARG A 345 -8.70 -13.48 -4.81
N VAL A 346 -8.45 -12.55 -3.88
CA VAL A 346 -7.48 -11.44 -4.07
C VAL A 346 -6.08 -11.99 -4.41
N PHE A 347 -5.65 -13.04 -3.72
CA PHE A 347 -4.36 -13.71 -3.96
C PHE A 347 -4.31 -14.46 -5.30
N GLN A 348 -5.44 -15.03 -5.75
CA GLN A 348 -5.56 -15.68 -7.06
C GLN A 348 -5.52 -14.66 -8.19
N ASP A 349 -6.14 -13.49 -8.03
CA ASP A 349 -6.14 -12.46 -9.06
C ASP A 349 -4.75 -11.81 -9.25
N LYS A 350 -3.90 -11.79 -8.21
CA LYS A 350 -2.53 -11.21 -8.17
C LYS A 350 -2.44 -9.72 -8.52
N ARG A 351 -3.58 -9.07 -8.76
CA ARG A 351 -3.71 -7.64 -9.10
C ARG A 351 -3.08 -6.71 -8.07
N TYR A 352 -3.09 -7.12 -6.79
CA TYR A 352 -2.47 -6.37 -5.69
C TYR A 352 -0.94 -6.17 -5.84
N LEU A 353 -0.26 -6.97 -6.66
CA LEU A 353 1.19 -6.84 -6.92
C LEU A 353 1.58 -5.61 -7.76
N PHE A 354 0.61 -4.94 -8.40
CA PHE A 354 0.84 -3.73 -9.19
C PHE A 354 0.72 -2.42 -8.40
N HIS A 355 0.16 -2.48 -7.19
CA HIS A 355 -0.16 -1.31 -6.38
C HIS A 355 0.71 -1.20 -5.13
N GLU A 356 0.91 0.02 -4.64
CA GLU A 356 1.61 0.26 -3.36
C GLU A 356 0.69 -0.08 -2.17
N TYR A 357 -0.61 0.23 -2.30
CA TYR A 357 -1.62 -0.02 -1.28
C TYR A 357 -2.80 -0.84 -1.79
N VAL A 358 -3.37 -1.62 -0.87
CA VAL A 358 -4.52 -2.48 -1.07
C VAL A 358 -5.56 -2.12 -0.01
N VAL A 359 -6.77 -1.81 -0.44
CA VAL A 359 -7.82 -1.25 0.42
C VAL A 359 -9.10 -2.04 0.29
N LYS A 360 -9.56 -2.66 1.38
CA LYS A 360 -10.94 -3.15 1.50
C LYS A 360 -11.84 -1.98 1.85
N VAL A 361 -12.99 -1.85 1.20
CA VAL A 361 -14.04 -0.88 1.55
C VAL A 361 -15.40 -1.57 1.51
N ASP A 362 -16.19 -1.43 2.57
CA ASP A 362 -17.54 -2.00 2.61
C ASP A 362 -18.52 -1.17 1.74
N PRO A 363 -19.54 -1.79 1.09
CA PRO A 363 -20.41 -1.10 0.14
C PRO A 363 -21.19 0.11 0.71
N ASP A 364 -21.46 0.13 2.01
CA ASP A 364 -22.14 1.21 2.75
C ASP A 364 -21.19 2.16 3.50
N THR A 365 -19.88 2.10 3.22
CA THR A 365 -18.90 3.09 3.64
C THR A 365 -18.75 4.17 2.57
N VAL A 366 -18.97 5.44 2.90
CA VAL A 366 -18.62 6.57 2.01
C VAL A 366 -17.11 6.78 2.08
N PHE A 367 -16.41 6.61 0.96
CA PHE A 367 -14.94 6.63 0.89
C PHE A 367 -14.41 7.62 -0.15
N LEU A 368 -13.37 8.37 0.22
CA LEU A 368 -12.70 9.36 -0.62
C LEU A 368 -11.20 9.03 -0.77
N VAL A 369 -10.83 8.36 -1.87
CA VAL A 369 -9.44 7.91 -2.12
C VAL A 369 -8.41 9.06 -2.13
N ASP A 370 -8.78 10.28 -2.52
CA ASP A 370 -7.85 11.41 -2.50
C ASP A 370 -7.52 11.87 -1.06
N ARG A 371 -8.46 11.74 -0.12
CA ARG A 371 -8.16 11.92 1.31
C ARG A 371 -7.22 10.83 1.81
N LEU A 372 -7.40 9.58 1.35
CA LEU A 372 -6.47 8.48 1.66
C LEU A 372 -5.06 8.75 1.12
N ARG A 373 -4.93 9.18 -0.14
CA ARG A 373 -3.63 9.53 -0.75
C ARG A 373 -2.90 10.62 0.02
N VAL A 374 -3.62 11.58 0.60
CA VAL A 374 -3.05 12.60 1.51
C VAL A 374 -2.61 11.99 2.83
N ALA A 375 -3.41 11.14 3.49
CA ALA A 375 -3.02 10.46 4.72
C ALA A 375 -1.77 9.59 4.51
N LEU A 376 -1.77 8.75 3.48
CA LEU A 376 -0.66 7.89 3.09
C LEU A 376 0.61 8.65 2.69
N ALA A 377 0.51 9.92 2.30
CA ALA A 377 1.68 10.73 1.94
C ALA A 377 2.66 10.98 3.10
N PHE A 378 2.21 10.83 4.35
CA PHE A 378 3.01 10.97 5.57
C PHE A 378 3.58 9.64 6.09
N HIS A 379 3.38 8.54 5.34
CA HIS A 379 3.87 7.22 5.68
C HIS A 379 4.91 6.75 4.66
N HIS A 380 5.93 6.04 5.16
CA HIS A 380 7.01 5.50 4.36
C HIS A 380 6.87 3.99 4.23
N ASP A 381 7.35 3.45 3.11
CA ASP A 381 7.54 2.01 2.95
C ASP A 381 8.49 1.47 4.02
N GLU A 382 8.11 0.32 4.58
CA GLU A 382 8.83 -0.38 5.64
C GLU A 382 9.11 -1.81 5.17
N GLU A 383 10.29 -2.35 5.46
CA GLU A 383 10.78 -3.62 4.90
C GLU A 383 9.85 -4.82 5.18
N GLY A 384 9.19 -4.83 6.34
CA GLY A 384 8.20 -5.83 6.74
C GLY A 384 6.75 -5.53 6.35
N GLY A 385 6.49 -4.42 5.66
CA GLY A 385 5.16 -3.93 5.35
C GLY A 385 4.46 -3.19 6.49
N VAL A 386 3.38 -2.49 6.14
CA VAL A 386 2.60 -1.65 7.05
C VAL A 386 1.10 -1.85 6.80
N TYR A 387 0.31 -1.79 7.86
CA TYR A 387 -1.15 -1.68 7.78
C TYR A 387 -1.67 -0.71 8.83
N PHE A 388 -2.86 -0.18 8.60
CA PHE A 388 -3.39 0.94 9.38
C PHE A 388 -4.55 0.52 10.26
N ASN A 389 -4.37 0.71 11.56
CA ASN A 389 -5.43 0.67 12.55
C ASN A 389 -6.21 1.99 12.51
N ASN A 390 -7.45 1.91 12.02
CA ASN A 390 -8.32 3.06 11.79
C ASN A 390 -9.03 3.56 13.07
N CYS A 391 -9.25 2.70 14.07
CA CYS A 391 -9.97 3.06 15.30
C CYS A 391 -9.15 2.83 16.59
N LYS A 392 -9.37 3.68 17.59
CA LYS A 392 -8.73 3.57 18.92
C LYS A 392 -9.11 2.29 19.68
N PHE A 393 -10.18 1.61 19.26
CA PHE A 393 -10.67 0.37 19.87
C PHE A 393 -10.19 -0.91 19.15
N GLY A 394 -9.71 -0.80 17.90
CA GLY A 394 -9.29 -1.93 17.07
C GLY A 394 -9.27 -1.56 15.59
N LEU A 395 -8.84 -2.48 14.74
CA LEU A 395 -9.08 -2.35 13.29
C LEU A 395 -10.55 -2.65 13.06
N HIS A 396 -11.28 -1.72 12.44
CA HIS A 396 -12.70 -1.89 12.14
C HIS A 396 -12.90 -2.14 10.63
N GLY A 397 -13.75 -3.11 10.28
CA GLY A 397 -13.98 -3.57 8.90
C GLY A 397 -14.40 -2.54 7.82
N PRO A 398 -15.07 -1.40 8.09
CA PRO A 398 -15.60 -0.52 7.03
C PRO A 398 -14.56 0.00 6.02
N ILE A 399 -13.31 0.13 6.46
CA ILE A 399 -12.14 0.32 5.59
C ILE A 399 -10.90 -0.33 6.22
N GLU A 400 -10.22 -1.19 5.46
CA GLU A 400 -8.94 -1.79 5.88
C GLU A 400 -7.86 -1.44 4.86
N VAL A 401 -6.76 -0.82 5.32
CA VAL A 401 -5.67 -0.32 4.46
C VAL A 401 -4.37 -1.08 4.76
N PHE A 402 -3.80 -1.69 3.73
CA PHE A 402 -2.56 -2.47 3.78
C PHE A 402 -1.59 -1.99 2.71
N SER A 403 -0.29 -1.94 2.98
CA SER A 403 0.69 -1.91 1.89
C SER A 403 0.75 -3.29 1.22
N GLN A 404 1.16 -3.34 -0.05
CA GLN A 404 1.39 -4.58 -0.79
C GLN A 404 2.19 -5.61 0.02
N LYS A 405 3.25 -5.15 0.69
CA LYS A 405 4.14 -6.00 1.49
C LYS A 405 3.43 -6.62 2.70
N ALA A 406 2.49 -5.91 3.32
CA ALA A 406 1.64 -6.47 4.37
C ALA A 406 0.70 -7.56 3.82
N VAL A 407 0.18 -7.39 2.60
CA VAL A 407 -0.64 -8.40 1.91
C VAL A 407 0.16 -9.65 1.53
N ASP A 408 1.42 -9.51 1.09
CA ASP A 408 2.32 -10.65 0.88
C ASP A 408 2.60 -11.42 2.18
N VAL A 409 2.88 -10.70 3.27
CA VAL A 409 3.12 -11.30 4.60
C VAL A 409 1.85 -11.99 5.11
N TRP A 410 0.67 -11.42 4.88
CA TRP A 410 -0.63 -12.05 5.15
C TRP A 410 -0.81 -13.34 4.34
N GLN A 411 -0.61 -13.32 3.02
CA GLN A 411 -0.71 -14.50 2.16
C GLN A 411 0.22 -15.62 2.64
N GLY A 412 1.50 -15.31 2.86
CA GLY A 412 2.51 -16.27 3.33
C GLY A 412 2.42 -16.62 4.83
N GLY A 413 1.50 -16.01 5.57
CA GLY A 413 1.45 -16.04 7.04
C GLY A 413 0.15 -16.56 7.65
N ARG A 414 -0.98 -16.41 6.97
CA ARG A 414 -2.34 -16.69 7.50
C ARG A 414 -2.44 -18.01 8.26
N GLN A 415 -1.92 -19.11 7.70
CA GLN A 415 -2.02 -20.44 8.32
C GLN A 415 -1.26 -20.56 9.66
N ARG A 416 -0.19 -19.77 9.87
CA ARG A 416 0.47 -19.69 11.19
C ARG A 416 -0.40 -18.98 12.21
N CYS A 417 -1.18 -17.98 11.78
CA CYS A 417 -2.15 -17.29 12.62
C CYS A 417 -3.33 -18.19 13.00
N VAL A 418 -3.91 -18.91 12.03
CA VAL A 418 -4.99 -19.88 12.29
C VAL A 418 -4.56 -20.88 13.35
N HIS A 419 -3.44 -21.59 13.15
CA HIS A 419 -2.93 -22.55 14.13
C HIS A 419 -2.62 -21.93 15.52
N HIS A 420 -2.08 -20.71 15.54
CA HIS A 420 -1.80 -20.00 16.79
C HIS A 420 -3.09 -19.66 17.56
N PHE A 421 -4.09 -19.14 16.87
CA PHE A 421 -5.35 -18.70 17.48
C PHE A 421 -6.28 -19.85 17.82
N GLU A 422 -6.35 -20.90 17.00
CA GLU A 422 -7.06 -22.15 17.36
C GLU A 422 -6.53 -22.75 18.67
N LYS A 423 -5.20 -22.77 18.83
CA LYS A 423 -4.57 -23.22 20.08
C LYS A 423 -4.85 -22.29 21.26
N LEU A 424 -4.91 -20.98 21.04
CA LEU A 424 -5.19 -19.98 22.07
C LEU A 424 -6.64 -20.03 22.55
N CYS A 425 -7.60 -20.15 21.63
CA CYS A 425 -9.03 -20.14 21.88
C CYS A 425 -9.62 -21.56 22.12
N SER A 426 -8.80 -22.62 22.05
CA SER A 426 -9.23 -24.03 22.15
C SER A 426 -10.27 -24.43 21.08
N GLY A 427 -10.06 -23.93 19.86
CA GLY A 427 -11.02 -23.91 18.76
C GLY A 427 -11.01 -22.55 18.06
N PRO A 428 -11.86 -22.32 17.04
CA PRO A 428 -11.95 -21.02 16.37
C PRO A 428 -12.25 -19.90 17.36
N CYS A 429 -11.48 -18.80 17.31
CA CYS A 429 -11.80 -17.61 18.08
C CYS A 429 -13.08 -16.96 17.52
N LEU A 430 -14.02 -16.60 18.39
CA LEU A 430 -15.28 -15.95 18.01
C LEU A 430 -15.08 -14.45 17.76
N TRP A 431 -14.35 -14.14 16.69
CA TRP A 431 -13.95 -12.78 16.27
C TRP A 431 -14.52 -12.44 14.89
N GLY A 432 -14.52 -11.14 14.55
CA GLY A 432 -14.65 -10.68 13.17
C GLY A 432 -13.37 -10.90 12.36
N GLU A 433 -13.43 -10.74 11.04
CA GLU A 433 -12.27 -10.79 10.15
C GLU A 433 -11.29 -9.67 10.46
N ASP A 434 -11.80 -8.48 10.77
CA ASP A 434 -11.04 -7.26 11.04
C ASP A 434 -10.16 -7.42 12.29
N MET A 435 -10.74 -7.95 13.37
CA MET A 435 -10.02 -8.35 14.56
C MET A 435 -9.06 -9.49 14.25
N PHE A 436 -9.45 -10.54 13.52
CA PHE A 436 -8.55 -11.66 13.23
C PHE A 436 -7.29 -11.20 12.46
N ILE A 437 -7.46 -10.40 11.40
CA ILE A 437 -6.33 -9.95 10.58
C ILE A 437 -5.44 -8.96 11.33
N ASP A 438 -6.01 -8.08 12.15
CA ASP A 438 -5.25 -7.20 13.06
C ASP A 438 -4.42 -8.00 14.08
N GLN A 439 -5.05 -8.96 14.77
CA GLN A 439 -4.35 -9.82 15.73
C GLN A 439 -3.26 -10.65 15.04
N CYS A 440 -3.53 -11.18 13.85
CA CYS A 440 -2.57 -11.96 13.06
C CYS A 440 -1.34 -11.12 12.66
N LEU A 441 -1.58 -9.99 11.99
CA LEU A 441 -0.53 -9.10 11.48
C LEU A 441 0.32 -8.55 12.63
N GLN A 442 -0.31 -8.03 13.69
CA GLN A 442 0.42 -7.49 14.84
C GLN A 442 1.15 -8.56 15.66
N LYS A 443 0.42 -9.57 16.15
CA LYS A 443 0.90 -10.44 17.23
C LYS A 443 1.69 -11.64 16.71
N VAL A 444 1.34 -12.19 15.57
CA VAL A 444 1.95 -13.41 15.01
C VAL A 444 2.96 -13.08 13.92
N LEU A 445 2.59 -12.26 12.94
CA LEU A 445 3.41 -11.98 11.75
C LEU A 445 4.34 -10.76 11.90
N LYS A 446 4.14 -9.94 12.94
CA LYS A 446 4.97 -8.78 13.29
C LYS A 446 5.03 -7.68 12.22
N VAL A 447 3.97 -7.54 11.42
CA VAL A 447 3.82 -6.42 10.47
C VAL A 447 3.58 -5.13 11.25
N LYS A 448 4.11 -4.00 10.75
CA LYS A 448 4.00 -2.72 11.43
C LYS A 448 2.55 -2.22 11.40
N ARG A 449 1.95 -2.12 12.59
CA ARG A 449 0.63 -1.51 12.81
C ARG A 449 0.80 -0.01 13.05
N VAL A 450 0.28 0.83 12.15
CA VAL A 450 0.24 2.29 12.31
C VAL A 450 -1.16 2.69 12.77
N ASN A 451 -1.26 3.56 13.77
CA ASN A 451 -2.54 4.12 14.19
C ASN A 451 -2.81 5.40 13.40
N ASP A 452 -3.89 5.45 12.62
CA ASP A 452 -4.36 6.67 11.97
C ASP A 452 -5.88 6.84 12.15
N TRP A 453 -6.24 7.73 13.07
CA TRP A 453 -7.61 8.03 13.45
C TRP A 453 -8.37 8.88 12.42
N ASN A 454 -7.67 9.43 11.41
CA ASN A 454 -8.31 10.16 10.32
C ASN A 454 -8.93 9.21 9.29
N LEU A 455 -8.66 7.90 9.35
CA LEU A 455 -9.14 6.95 8.35
C LEU A 455 -10.67 6.74 8.39
N ILE A 456 -11.28 6.76 9.58
CA ILE A 456 -12.70 6.46 9.75
C ILE A 456 -13.41 7.42 10.71
N SER A 457 -14.62 7.83 10.34
CA SER A 457 -15.58 8.52 11.20
C SER A 457 -16.86 7.68 11.19
N GLU A 458 -17.20 7.02 12.30
CA GLU A 458 -18.32 6.07 12.31
C GLU A 458 -19.02 5.89 13.66
N ALA A 459 -20.16 5.18 13.61
CA ALA A 459 -21.01 4.85 14.75
C ALA A 459 -20.31 4.10 15.89
N HIS A 460 -19.28 3.29 15.60
CA HIS A 460 -18.62 2.42 16.59
C HIS A 460 -17.23 2.91 17.02
N CYS A 461 -16.78 4.07 16.54
CA CYS A 461 -15.44 4.61 16.85
C CYS A 461 -15.47 5.95 17.63
N ASP A 462 -16.47 6.17 18.48
CA ASP A 462 -16.64 7.41 19.27
C ASP A 462 -16.63 8.72 18.43
N SER A 463 -17.12 8.69 17.20
CA SER A 463 -17.23 9.89 16.32
C SER A 463 -18.70 10.32 16.18
N PRO A 464 -19.29 11.04 17.16
CA PRO A 464 -20.73 11.33 17.16
C PRO A 464 -21.21 12.19 15.97
N ASP A 465 -20.30 12.84 15.27
CA ASP A 465 -20.51 13.66 14.07
C ASP A 465 -20.49 12.86 12.76
N TRP A 466 -20.25 11.54 12.80
CA TRP A 466 -20.20 10.67 11.62
C TRP A 466 -21.39 10.81 10.65
N PRO A 467 -22.66 11.02 11.08
CA PRO A 467 -23.79 11.09 10.14
C PRO A 467 -23.77 12.36 9.27
N GLU A 468 -23.03 13.40 9.70
CA GLU A 468 -22.99 14.68 8.99
C GLU A 468 -21.98 14.68 7.84
N CYS A 469 -20.92 13.88 7.94
CA CYS A 469 -19.82 13.80 6.98
C CYS A 469 -19.09 15.13 6.69
N ARG A 470 -19.08 16.05 7.67
CA ARG A 470 -18.49 17.41 7.54
C ARG A 470 -17.04 17.53 7.98
N ASN A 471 -16.49 16.47 8.57
CA ASN A 471 -15.11 16.43 9.07
C ASN A 471 -14.12 15.97 7.98
N GLY A 472 -12.83 15.92 8.32
CA GLY A 472 -11.74 15.63 7.38
C GLY A 472 -11.47 14.15 7.10
N HIS A 473 -12.22 13.21 7.67
CA HIS A 473 -11.87 11.79 7.67
C HIS A 473 -11.95 11.16 6.26
N VAL A 474 -11.18 10.09 6.04
CA VAL A 474 -11.09 9.38 4.75
C VAL A 474 -12.39 8.61 4.44
N THR A 475 -13.06 8.10 5.47
CA THR A 475 -14.31 7.36 5.35
C THR A 475 -15.37 7.74 6.38
N PHE A 476 -16.63 7.48 6.02
CA PHE A 476 -17.81 7.61 6.87
C PHE A 476 -18.71 6.38 6.77
N HIS A 477 -19.19 5.85 7.91
CA HIS A 477 -19.95 4.59 7.95
C HIS A 477 -20.95 4.55 9.14
N PRO A 478 -22.13 3.90 9.03
CA PRO A 478 -22.73 3.25 7.84
C PRO A 478 -23.77 4.10 7.08
N PHE A 479 -23.82 3.96 5.76
CA PHE A 479 -24.81 4.58 4.87
C PHE A 479 -25.47 3.56 3.94
N LYS A 480 -26.47 2.85 4.48
CA LYS A 480 -27.15 1.73 3.80
C LYS A 480 -28.18 2.15 2.74
N ASP A 481 -28.61 3.40 2.79
CA ASP A 481 -29.58 4.00 1.86
C ASP A 481 -28.91 5.01 0.92
N LEU A 482 -29.31 5.01 -0.35
CA LEU A 482 -28.73 5.85 -1.41
C LEU A 482 -28.84 7.35 -1.14
N VAL A 483 -29.96 7.82 -0.55
CA VAL A 483 -30.15 9.25 -0.25
C VAL A 483 -29.20 9.66 0.88
N SER A 484 -29.11 8.85 1.93
CA SER A 484 -28.17 9.09 3.04
C SER A 484 -26.70 9.05 2.58
N TYR A 485 -26.35 8.08 1.73
CA TYR A 485 -25.01 7.91 1.16
C TYR A 485 -24.63 9.12 0.29
N GLN A 486 -25.51 9.54 -0.62
CA GLN A 486 -25.26 10.69 -1.48
C GLN A 486 -25.10 11.97 -0.66
N GLN A 487 -25.98 12.22 0.32
CA GLN A 487 -25.91 13.41 1.17
C GLN A 487 -24.60 13.47 1.97
N CYS A 488 -24.13 12.32 2.48
CA CYS A 488 -22.84 12.22 3.16
C CYS A 488 -21.68 12.51 2.21
N LEU A 489 -21.68 11.91 1.01
CA LEU A 489 -20.65 12.13 0.00
C LEU A 489 -20.59 13.61 -0.44
N GLU A 490 -21.73 14.27 -0.62
CA GLU A 490 -21.80 15.69 -0.94
C GLU A 490 -21.20 16.57 0.18
N ASN A 491 -21.55 16.29 1.45
CA ASN A 491 -20.97 17.01 2.59
C ASN A 491 -19.45 16.81 2.70
N ALA A 492 -18.95 15.61 2.41
CA ALA A 492 -17.51 15.30 2.43
C ALA A 492 -16.76 15.90 1.23
N ALA A 493 -17.35 15.84 0.04
CA ALA A 493 -16.76 16.38 -1.19
C ALA A 493 -16.71 17.92 -1.20
N ALA A 494 -17.68 18.59 -0.56
CA ALA A 494 -17.73 20.06 -0.47
C ALA A 494 -16.52 20.70 0.25
N LYS A 495 -15.67 19.91 0.92
CA LYS A 495 -14.39 20.35 1.50
C LYS A 495 -13.16 20.03 0.64
N SER A 496 -13.33 19.79 -0.67
CA SER A 496 -12.21 19.74 -1.62
C SER A 496 -11.48 21.09 -1.64
N TRP A 497 -10.26 21.08 -1.12
CA TRP A 497 -9.37 22.22 -0.90
C TRP A 497 -9.36 23.24 -2.04
N THR A 498 -9.54 24.52 -1.70
CA THR A 498 -9.13 25.62 -2.57
C THR A 498 -7.61 25.66 -2.67
N ALA A 499 -7.10 26.10 -3.83
CA ALA A 499 -5.67 26.32 -4.03
C ALA A 499 -5.17 27.37 -3.01
N GLY A 500 -4.43 26.90 -1.99
CA GLY A 500 -4.13 27.68 -0.78
C GLY A 500 -3.96 26.83 0.48
N GLY A 501 -4.41 25.57 0.49
CA GLY A 501 -3.98 24.56 1.48
C GLY A 501 -4.46 24.81 2.92
N GLN A 502 -5.50 25.63 3.12
CA GLN A 502 -6.04 25.93 4.44
C GLN A 502 -7.45 25.36 4.59
N LEU A 503 -7.64 24.58 5.65
CA LEU A 503 -8.88 23.89 5.98
C LEU A 503 -9.88 24.92 6.55
N VAL A 504 -10.80 25.40 5.72
CA VAL A 504 -11.89 26.29 6.18
C VAL A 504 -12.88 25.44 6.98
N VAL A 505 -13.09 25.84 8.24
CA VAL A 505 -13.93 25.14 9.23
C VAL A 505 -15.40 25.20 8.83
#